data_AF-A0A2S8RI29-F1
#
_entry.id   AF-A0A2S8RI29-F1
#
_cell.length_a   1.000
_cell.length_b   1.000
_cell.length_c   1.000
_cell.angle_alpha   90.00
_cell.angle_beta   90.00
_cell.angle_gamma   90.00
#
_symmetry.space_group_name_H-M   'P 1'
#
loop_
_entity.id
_entity.type
_entity.pdbx_description
1 polymer ?
#
loop_
_entity_poly.entity_id
_entity_poly.type
_entity_poly.pdbx_seq_one_letter_code
_entity_poly.pdbx_strand_id
1 'polypeptide(L)'
;MTRTPRQPMPAHRRTFLKGGAALALTPLVSALSACGGGDGGSPGGSQLSANAAAVSRSLTGRSMTINLTNWIPDLALGYGSAASQSGSVPQASAAQIAVGQATTVSASNSLGDCTGSFSLAGDDASFAVSYLHPFGSSPTTVTVTPSSGYVSGANAATFPGHDSVANVNLYRGVATSNGAWVAPLALLATPPRNNAQDFANSMFGSGIRGAAAIQSAYQSTGASGYVPPADFTGGQLAGFVAQWVQRWLHGASYATLPGADAQLIDSLSRYVSGAASNGPLTMWVPQIGYQPGSNPAVFNLTGYQPFAFADASGNWNAASLSAFLTLLAAGSHFVAISATNDLPAGVSMQAFDTYMGASGLTTSVDIGNSHYTSLLNTTGKYYLSVGSDFAPENCGLILSFLYGRTVNNLLAASGTYNTFIQLEGWQAGGSRHNADYDTYQQTLWNISTYGASAYSEKRATSIFLAPAGWTPQVYQTTLMMPYVGAYANSNGTPQSWLNTSLVTIPAGAPALPSRYVSS
;
A
#
# COMPACT_ATOMS: atom_id res chain seq x y z
N MET A 1 -58.68 24.35 -24.64
CA MET A 1 -58.14 23.26 -23.78
C MET A 1 -56.74 23.65 -23.34
N THR A 2 -56.61 23.87 -22.04
CA THR A 2 -55.50 24.52 -21.34
C THR A 2 -54.29 23.58 -21.22
N ARG A 3 -53.10 24.09 -21.58
CA ARG A 3 -51.79 23.43 -21.40
C ARG A 3 -51.33 23.59 -19.95
N THR A 4 -51.14 22.47 -19.26
CA THR A 4 -50.51 22.39 -17.94
C THR A 4 -48.98 22.53 -18.06
N PRO A 5 -48.28 23.26 -17.17
CA PRO A 5 -46.83 23.38 -17.21
C PRO A 5 -46.12 22.16 -16.60
N ARG A 6 -45.02 21.72 -17.24
CA ARG A 6 -44.10 20.69 -16.71
C ARG A 6 -43.35 21.25 -15.49
N GLN A 7 -43.44 20.56 -14.36
CA GLN A 7 -42.57 20.77 -13.21
C GLN A 7 -41.13 20.29 -13.50
N PRO A 8 -40.09 20.97 -12.98
CA PRO A 8 -38.72 20.47 -13.01
C PRO A 8 -38.51 19.38 -11.94
N MET A 9 -37.87 18.27 -12.32
CA MET A 9 -37.50 17.21 -11.39
C MET A 9 -36.34 17.65 -10.47
N PRO A 10 -36.36 17.29 -9.18
CA PRO A 10 -35.31 17.69 -8.23
C PRO A 10 -34.02 16.90 -8.45
N ALA A 11 -32.88 17.59 -8.29
CA ALA A 11 -31.56 16.99 -8.28
C ALA A 11 -31.42 16.02 -7.09
N HIS A 12 -31.16 14.74 -7.37
CA HIS A 12 -30.86 13.74 -6.35
C HIS A 12 -29.47 13.98 -5.74
N ARG A 13 -29.40 14.77 -4.66
CA ARG A 13 -28.30 14.69 -3.69
C ARG A 13 -28.43 13.38 -2.94
N ARG A 14 -27.51 12.44 -3.16
CA ARG A 14 -27.42 11.21 -2.35
C ARG A 14 -26.62 11.49 -1.08
N THR A 15 -27.32 11.56 0.04
CA THR A 15 -26.76 11.49 1.40
C THR A 15 -26.47 10.02 1.72
N PHE A 16 -25.20 9.65 1.91
CA PHE A 16 -24.87 8.38 2.53
C PHE A 16 -25.12 8.48 4.03
N LEU A 17 -25.98 7.60 4.55
CA LEU A 17 -26.20 7.43 5.98
C LEU A 17 -24.90 6.92 6.61
N LYS A 18 -24.24 7.77 7.40
CA LYS A 18 -23.28 7.36 8.43
C LYS A 18 -24.06 6.65 9.54
N GLY A 19 -24.27 5.35 9.38
CA GLY A 19 -24.90 4.50 10.39
C GLY A 19 -23.87 3.56 11.00
N GLY A 20 -23.29 3.97 12.14
CA GLY A 20 -22.52 3.07 12.99
C GLY A 20 -23.43 2.06 13.66
N ALA A 21 -23.10 0.78 13.53
CA ALA A 21 -23.51 -0.26 14.45
C ALA A 21 -22.26 -1.07 14.81
N ALA A 22 -21.69 -0.75 15.97
CA ALA A 22 -20.64 -1.54 16.58
C ALA A 22 -21.26 -2.88 17.04
N LEU A 23 -21.08 -3.93 16.24
CA LEU A 23 -21.23 -5.30 16.71
C LEU A 23 -19.91 -5.70 17.37
N ALA A 24 -19.91 -5.69 18.70
CA ALA A 24 -18.82 -6.17 19.53
C ALA A 24 -18.62 -7.67 19.28
N LEU A 25 -17.62 -8.01 18.46
CA LEU A 25 -17.07 -9.36 18.38
C LEU A 25 -15.87 -9.42 19.32
N THR A 26 -16.04 -10.12 20.43
CA THR A 26 -14.99 -10.49 21.37
C THR A 26 -13.93 -11.35 20.65
N PRO A 27 -12.63 -10.99 20.69
CA PRO A 27 -11.59 -11.88 20.22
C PRO A 27 -11.32 -12.94 21.30
N LEU A 28 -11.73 -14.17 21.03
CA LEU A 28 -11.26 -15.36 21.73
C LEU A 28 -9.83 -15.61 21.24
N VAL A 29 -8.85 -15.06 21.97
CA VAL A 29 -7.42 -15.33 21.76
C VAL A 29 -7.14 -16.74 22.30
N SER A 30 -7.16 -17.73 21.42
CA SER A 30 -6.58 -19.04 21.70
C SER A 30 -5.15 -19.05 21.19
N ALA A 31 -4.21 -19.11 22.13
CA ALA A 31 -2.82 -19.38 21.91
C ALA A 31 -2.63 -20.69 21.15
N LEU A 32 -1.76 -20.69 20.13
CA LEU A 32 -1.11 -21.90 19.65
C LEU A 32 0.37 -21.62 19.42
N SER A 33 1.13 -22.19 20.35
CA SER A 33 2.57 -22.32 20.39
C SER A 33 3.11 -22.94 19.10
N ALA A 34 4.19 -22.35 18.57
CA ALA A 34 5.09 -23.07 17.68
C ALA A 34 5.95 -24.03 18.53
N CYS A 35 5.76 -25.33 18.34
CA CYS A 35 6.59 -26.39 18.92
C CYS A 35 7.32 -27.15 17.81
N GLY A 36 8.60 -27.42 18.06
CA GLY A 36 9.46 -28.41 17.38
C GLY A 36 10.62 -27.76 16.61
N GLY A 37 11.90 -27.88 16.97
CA GLY A 37 12.62 -28.74 17.92
C GLY A 37 13.93 -29.21 17.26
N GLY A 38 15.10 -28.70 17.70
CA GLY A 38 16.23 -29.48 18.27
C GLY A 38 17.35 -29.70 17.24
N ASP A 39 18.67 -29.73 17.51
CA ASP A 39 19.50 -29.61 18.70
C ASP A 39 20.95 -29.30 18.26
N GLY A 40 21.76 -28.72 19.17
CA GLY A 40 23.19 -29.05 19.26
C GLY A 40 24.22 -27.92 19.14
N GLY A 41 24.72 -27.42 20.28
CA GLY A 41 26.10 -26.91 20.38
C GLY A 41 26.31 -25.55 21.06
N SER A 42 26.32 -25.50 22.40
CA SER A 42 27.04 -24.49 23.18
C SER A 42 28.53 -24.89 23.28
N PRO A 43 29.50 -23.95 23.34
CA PRO A 43 29.86 -23.35 24.63
C PRO A 43 30.35 -21.89 24.60
N GLY A 44 30.31 -21.22 25.77
CA GLY A 44 31.15 -20.05 26.05
C GLY A 44 30.49 -18.92 26.85
N GLY A 45 30.09 -19.19 28.09
CA GLY A 45 29.58 -18.15 29.01
C GLY A 45 30.70 -17.28 29.59
N SER A 46 30.46 -15.97 29.63
CA SER A 46 31.07 -15.07 30.62
C SER A 46 29.94 -14.41 31.41
N GLN A 47 29.78 -14.87 32.65
CA GLN A 47 28.89 -14.30 33.65
C GLN A 47 29.28 -12.84 33.94
N LEU A 48 28.38 -11.90 33.66
CA LEU A 48 28.27 -10.67 34.43
C LEU A 48 26.93 -10.73 35.17
N SER A 49 27.05 -10.71 36.49
CA SER A 49 26.02 -10.95 37.49
C SER A 49 24.82 -9.99 37.37
N ALA A 50 23.77 -10.47 36.73
CA ALA A 50 22.42 -9.94 36.86
C ALA A 50 21.82 -10.42 38.18
N ASN A 51 22.23 -9.84 39.32
CA ASN A 51 21.56 -10.04 40.61
C ASN A 51 21.99 -8.95 41.60
N ALA A 52 21.50 -7.72 41.40
CA ALA A 52 21.28 -6.69 42.43
C ALA A 52 20.79 -5.35 41.81
N ALA A 53 19.67 -5.34 41.08
CA ALA A 53 18.95 -4.10 40.77
C ALA A 53 17.45 -4.29 40.47
N ALA A 54 16.91 -5.51 40.64
CA ALA A 54 15.47 -5.75 40.61
C ALA A 54 14.85 -5.39 41.98
N VAL A 55 15.01 -4.12 42.39
CA VAL A 55 14.31 -3.57 43.55
C VAL A 55 12.95 -3.11 43.06
N SER A 56 11.91 -3.88 43.39
CA SER A 56 10.54 -3.41 43.66
C SER A 56 10.07 -2.20 42.83
N ARG A 57 9.93 -2.35 41.51
CA ARG A 57 9.12 -1.39 40.74
C ARG A 57 7.66 -1.61 41.12
N SER A 58 7.14 -0.70 41.93
CA SER A 58 5.72 -0.64 42.28
C SER A 58 4.84 -0.74 41.03
N LEU A 59 3.73 -1.48 41.09
CA LEU A 59 2.65 -1.48 40.08
C LEU A 59 2.05 -0.07 39.85
N THR A 60 2.37 0.90 40.72
CA THR A 60 1.98 2.31 40.59
C THR A 60 2.98 3.16 39.79
N GLY A 61 4.20 2.66 39.57
CA GLY A 61 5.24 3.38 38.86
C GLY A 61 4.96 3.48 37.36
N ARG A 62 5.46 4.54 36.75
CA ARG A 62 5.46 4.78 35.30
C ARG A 62 6.88 5.14 34.90
N SER A 63 7.48 4.36 34.01
CA SER A 63 8.78 4.70 33.41
C SER A 63 8.67 4.82 31.91
N MET A 64 9.36 5.81 31.36
CA MET A 64 9.44 6.05 29.93
C MET A 64 10.89 5.92 29.49
N THR A 65 11.13 5.07 28.49
CA THR A 65 12.43 4.88 27.85
C THR A 65 12.29 5.16 26.36
N ILE A 66 13.00 6.15 25.84
CA ILE A 66 12.97 6.50 24.41
C ILE A 66 14.36 6.24 23.85
N ASN A 67 14.47 5.23 22.99
CA ASN A 67 15.68 4.93 22.23
C ASN A 67 15.64 5.73 20.94
N LEU A 68 16.61 6.63 20.74
CA LEU A 68 16.70 7.50 19.57
C LEU A 68 17.89 7.08 18.73
N THR A 69 17.65 6.86 17.44
CA THR A 69 18.70 6.57 16.46
C THR A 69 18.77 7.69 15.43
N ASN A 70 19.97 8.27 15.26
CA ASN A 70 20.20 9.33 14.28
C ASN A 70 20.71 8.75 12.95
N TRP A 71 19.94 8.91 11.88
CA TRP A 71 20.31 8.45 10.53
C TRP A 71 20.62 9.61 9.57
N ILE A 72 20.82 10.83 10.08
CA ILE A 72 21.16 11.99 9.25
C ILE A 72 22.66 11.91 8.90
N PRO A 73 23.04 11.83 7.60
CA PRO A 73 24.44 11.80 7.23
C PRO A 73 25.20 13.03 7.73
N ASP A 74 26.43 12.80 8.19
CA ASP A 74 27.41 13.82 8.59
C ASP A 74 26.96 14.82 9.68
N LEU A 75 25.90 14.50 10.44
CA LEU A 75 25.35 15.38 11.46
C LEU A 75 25.22 14.69 12.82
N ALA A 76 25.80 15.28 13.86
CA ALA A 76 25.54 14.90 15.24
C ALA A 76 24.41 15.74 15.85
N LEU A 77 23.55 15.13 16.67
CA LEU A 77 22.45 15.82 17.34
C LEU A 77 22.73 15.94 18.84
N GLY A 78 22.81 17.17 19.36
CA GLY A 78 22.98 17.45 20.78
C GLY A 78 21.65 17.50 21.54
N TYR A 79 21.66 17.04 22.78
CA TYR A 79 20.49 17.14 23.67
C TYR A 79 20.33 18.53 24.26
N GLY A 80 19.08 18.98 24.36
CA GLY A 80 18.75 20.26 24.99
C GLY A 80 17.31 20.30 25.52
N SER A 81 16.98 21.42 26.18
CA SER A 81 15.61 21.79 26.55
C SER A 81 14.79 20.72 27.29
N ALA A 82 15.45 19.90 28.12
CA ALA A 82 14.79 18.86 28.90
C ALA A 82 13.89 19.47 29.99
N ALA A 83 12.63 19.07 30.01
CA ALA A 83 11.64 19.52 30.97
C ALA A 83 10.72 18.36 31.38
N SER A 84 10.26 18.40 32.63
CA SER A 84 9.25 17.48 33.15
C SER A 84 8.01 18.27 33.57
N GLN A 85 6.84 17.78 33.16
CA GLN A 85 5.57 18.21 33.74
C GLN A 85 5.16 17.30 34.91
N SER A 86 5.53 16.01 34.85
CA SER A 86 5.28 15.03 35.92
C SER A 86 6.33 13.92 35.88
N GLY A 87 6.89 13.58 37.04
CA GLY A 87 8.03 12.65 37.17
C GLY A 87 9.39 13.35 37.06
N SER A 88 10.45 12.57 36.90
CA SER A 88 11.82 13.06 36.78
C SER A 88 12.05 13.80 35.45
N VAL A 89 12.95 14.79 35.45
CA VAL A 89 13.45 15.42 34.22
C VAL A 89 14.10 14.35 33.33
N PRO A 90 13.77 14.25 32.03
CA PRO A 90 14.34 13.24 31.15
C PRO A 90 15.87 13.34 31.07
N GLN A 91 16.54 12.21 31.24
CA GLN A 91 18.00 12.11 31.21
C GLN A 91 18.46 11.28 30.01
N ALA A 92 19.31 11.87 29.17
CA ALA A 92 19.96 11.17 28.06
C ALA A 92 21.20 10.41 28.55
N SER A 93 21.42 9.21 28.03
CA SER A 93 22.62 8.40 28.30
C SER A 93 23.90 8.96 27.66
N ALA A 94 23.77 9.90 26.72
CA ALA A 94 24.87 10.58 26.05
C ALA A 94 24.50 12.05 25.79
N ALA A 95 25.51 12.93 25.71
CA ALA A 95 25.29 14.36 25.43
C ALA A 95 24.90 14.62 23.95
N GLN A 96 25.23 13.72 23.05
CA GLN A 96 24.96 13.82 21.62
C GLN A 96 24.73 12.43 20.98
N ILE A 97 24.09 12.43 19.80
CA ILE A 97 23.84 11.25 18.97
C ILE A 97 24.60 11.40 17.65
N ALA A 98 25.65 10.60 17.47
CA ALA A 98 26.34 10.51 16.18
C ALA A 98 25.52 9.69 15.17
N VAL A 99 25.90 9.77 13.89
CA VAL A 99 25.24 9.04 12.79
C VAL A 99 25.31 7.53 13.02
N GLY A 100 24.19 6.85 12.82
CA GLY A 100 24.02 5.40 13.02
C GLY A 100 24.06 4.97 14.48
N GLN A 101 24.25 5.89 15.43
CA GLN A 101 24.25 5.57 16.86
C GLN A 101 22.86 5.69 17.46
N ALA A 102 22.60 4.83 18.44
CA ALA A 102 21.44 4.92 19.30
C ALA A 102 21.83 5.47 20.67
N THR A 103 20.90 6.16 21.31
CA THR A 103 21.03 6.59 22.70
C THR A 103 19.68 6.54 23.36
N THR A 104 19.68 6.43 24.68
CA THR A 104 18.47 6.27 25.46
C THR A 104 18.19 7.53 26.26
N VAL A 105 16.94 8.00 26.24
CA VAL A 105 16.42 9.00 27.17
C VAL A 105 15.46 8.31 28.11
N SER A 106 15.62 8.53 29.41
CA SER A 106 14.78 7.92 30.43
C SER A 106 14.19 8.94 31.39
N ALA A 107 12.95 8.68 31.79
CA ALA A 107 12.26 9.39 32.86
C ALA A 107 11.38 8.42 33.63
N SER A 108 11.06 8.76 34.87
CA SER A 108 10.18 7.94 35.69
C SER A 108 9.37 8.75 36.67
N ASN A 109 8.22 8.22 37.08
CA ASN A 109 7.46 8.67 38.22
C ASN A 109 7.03 7.44 39.03
N SER A 110 7.31 7.44 40.34
CA SER A 110 6.90 6.36 41.24
C SER A 110 5.39 6.36 41.53
N LEU A 111 4.75 7.54 41.47
CA LEU A 111 3.36 7.76 41.85
C LEU A 111 2.75 8.84 40.94
N GLY A 112 2.18 8.40 39.81
CA GLY A 112 1.46 9.26 38.86
C GLY A 112 1.97 9.16 37.43
N ASP A 113 1.59 10.13 36.60
CA ASP A 113 1.98 10.21 35.19
C ASP A 113 3.49 10.43 35.05
N CYS A 114 4.09 9.95 33.96
CA CYS A 114 5.43 10.36 33.54
C CYS A 114 5.32 11.14 32.22
N THR A 115 5.45 12.46 32.31
CA THR A 115 5.20 13.40 31.22
C THR A 115 6.34 14.40 31.14
N GLY A 116 6.90 14.54 29.95
CA GLY A 116 8.07 15.39 29.75
C GLY A 116 8.31 15.70 28.28
N SER A 117 9.35 16.50 28.08
CA SER A 117 9.83 16.87 26.75
C SER A 117 11.33 17.12 26.76
N PHE A 118 11.94 17.02 25.60
CA PHE A 118 13.32 17.43 25.34
C PHE A 118 13.47 17.78 23.86
N SER A 119 14.60 18.39 23.50
CA SER A 119 14.95 18.68 22.11
C SER A 119 16.26 18.00 21.72
N LEU A 120 16.36 17.65 20.45
CA LEU A 120 17.61 17.30 19.78
C LEU A 120 17.89 18.33 18.70
N ALA A 121 19.10 18.87 18.63
CA ALA A 121 19.47 19.86 17.63
C ALA A 121 20.91 19.70 17.14
N GLY A 122 21.14 20.01 15.87
CA GLY A 122 22.45 20.09 15.23
C GLY A 122 22.31 20.83 13.91
N ASP A 123 23.15 21.83 13.65
CA ASP A 123 23.04 22.73 12.50
C ASP A 123 21.61 23.25 12.26
N ASP A 124 20.99 22.88 11.13
CA ASP A 124 19.60 23.23 10.75
C ASP A 124 18.55 22.19 11.20
N ALA A 125 18.99 21.05 11.73
CA ALA A 125 18.11 20.00 12.25
C ALA A 125 17.67 20.31 13.68
N SER A 126 16.37 20.21 13.92
CA SER A 126 15.78 20.28 15.26
C SER A 126 14.62 19.31 15.39
N PHE A 127 14.55 18.60 16.51
CA PHE A 127 13.48 17.67 16.83
C PHE A 127 12.99 17.98 18.24
N ALA A 128 11.75 18.46 18.36
CA ALA A 128 11.08 18.58 19.65
C ALA A 128 10.39 17.26 19.97
N VAL A 129 10.78 16.61 21.07
CA VAL A 129 10.20 15.35 21.53
C VAL A 129 9.36 15.61 22.76
N SER A 130 8.13 15.12 22.76
CA SER A 130 7.26 15.08 23.94
C SER A 130 6.75 13.67 24.17
N TYR A 131 6.57 13.30 25.43
CA TYR A 131 6.01 12.01 25.81
C TYR A 131 5.00 12.17 26.93
N LEU A 132 4.00 11.30 26.89
CA LEU A 132 2.97 11.19 27.92
C LEU A 132 2.81 9.72 28.27
N HIS A 133 3.14 9.36 29.50
CA HIS A 133 2.88 8.05 30.07
C HIS A 133 1.88 8.18 31.23
N PRO A 134 0.59 8.06 30.97
CA PRO A 134 -0.44 8.36 31.95
C PRO A 134 -0.54 7.28 33.04
N PHE A 135 -0.94 7.70 34.23
CA PHE A 135 -1.38 6.81 35.28
C PHE A 135 -2.70 6.15 34.88
N GLY A 136 -2.82 4.83 35.08
CA GLY A 136 -3.96 4.05 34.61
C GLY A 136 -3.72 3.36 33.26
N SER A 137 -4.81 3.15 32.50
CA SER A 137 -4.86 2.33 31.28
C SER A 137 -4.81 3.11 29.96
N SER A 138 -4.75 4.44 30.03
CA SER A 138 -4.61 5.28 28.84
C SER A 138 -3.29 4.98 28.12
N PRO A 139 -3.24 5.09 26.77
CA PRO A 139 -2.05 4.74 26.01
C PRO A 139 -0.92 5.74 26.24
N THR A 140 0.30 5.22 26.35
CA THR A 140 1.52 6.03 26.31
C THR A 140 1.78 6.50 24.88
N THR A 141 2.18 7.77 24.73
CA THR A 141 2.50 8.36 23.43
C THR A 141 3.86 9.03 23.46
N VAL A 142 4.52 9.03 22.30
CA VAL A 142 5.72 9.81 22.01
C VAL A 142 5.45 10.56 20.72
N THR A 143 5.57 11.88 20.78
CA THR A 143 5.40 12.77 19.63
C THR A 143 6.74 13.41 19.32
N VAL A 144 7.12 13.43 18.05
CA VAL A 144 8.32 14.09 17.56
C VAL A 144 7.91 15.11 16.52
N THR A 145 8.27 16.37 16.73
CA THR A 145 8.05 17.46 15.80
C THR A 145 9.40 17.87 15.21
N PRO A 146 9.72 17.40 13.98
CA PRO A 146 10.95 17.79 13.29
C PRO A 146 10.85 19.21 12.70
N SER A 147 12.00 19.86 12.50
CA SER A 147 12.12 21.04 11.64
C SER A 147 11.88 20.68 10.16
N SER A 148 11.64 21.70 9.32
CA SER A 148 11.47 21.50 7.88
C SER A 148 12.69 20.79 7.29
N GLY A 149 12.48 19.82 6.38
CA GLY A 149 13.55 19.01 5.82
C GLY A 149 13.84 17.72 6.58
N TYR A 150 13.15 17.46 7.69
CA TYR A 150 13.42 16.31 8.57
C TYR A 150 12.15 15.51 8.87
N VAL A 151 12.33 14.22 9.13
CA VAL A 151 11.25 13.26 9.41
C VAL A 151 11.67 12.36 10.56
N SER A 152 10.70 11.92 11.36
CA SER A 152 10.90 10.91 12.40
C SER A 152 10.02 9.70 12.16
N GLY A 153 10.53 8.52 12.50
CA GLY A 153 9.77 7.28 12.57
C GLY A 153 9.73 6.76 14.00
N ALA A 154 8.64 6.09 14.39
CA ALA A 154 8.50 5.43 15.68
C ALA A 154 8.08 3.97 15.45
N ASN A 155 8.47 3.05 16.32
CA ASN A 155 8.15 1.64 16.13
C ASN A 155 6.69 1.26 16.47
N ALA A 156 5.95 2.17 17.12
CA ALA A 156 4.53 2.01 17.39
C ALA A 156 3.81 3.37 17.49
N ALA A 157 2.49 3.36 17.30
CA ALA A 157 1.64 4.54 17.53
C ALA A 157 1.42 4.81 19.02
N THR A 158 1.44 3.76 19.85
CA THR A 158 1.29 3.82 21.30
C THR A 158 2.17 2.76 21.98
N PHE A 159 2.59 3.00 23.22
CA PHE A 159 3.59 2.17 23.92
C PHE A 159 3.04 1.59 25.22
N PRO A 160 2.38 0.42 25.19
CA PRO A 160 1.73 -0.12 26.38
C PRO A 160 2.74 -0.56 27.46
N GLY A 161 2.25 -0.70 28.70
CA GLY A 161 3.01 -1.25 29.82
C GLY A 161 3.38 -0.22 30.88
N HIS A 162 3.82 -0.70 32.06
CA HIS A 162 4.29 0.19 33.13
C HIS A 162 5.65 0.81 32.80
N ASP A 163 6.50 0.02 32.13
CA ASP A 163 7.81 0.41 31.63
C ASP A 163 7.72 0.55 30.10
N SER A 164 7.28 1.71 29.64
CA SER A 164 7.05 1.95 28.22
C SER A 164 8.36 2.25 27.51
N VAL A 165 8.58 1.56 26.40
CA VAL A 165 9.76 1.71 25.56
C VAL A 165 9.35 2.13 24.16
N ALA A 166 9.86 3.26 23.70
CA ALA A 166 9.70 3.73 22.33
C ALA A 166 11.04 3.69 21.60
N ASN A 167 11.04 3.19 20.36
CA ASN A 167 12.19 3.30 19.46
C ASN A 167 11.85 4.32 18.37
N VAL A 168 12.68 5.35 18.26
CA VAL A 168 12.50 6.49 17.37
C VAL A 168 13.70 6.62 16.46
N ASN A 169 13.45 6.71 15.16
CA ASN A 169 14.47 6.99 14.14
C ASN A 169 14.33 8.42 13.63
N LEU A 170 15.45 9.09 13.40
CA LEU A 170 15.51 10.48 12.92
C LEU A 170 16.20 10.53 11.56
N TYR A 171 15.60 11.25 10.62
CA TYR A 171 16.00 11.26 9.21
C TYR A 171 16.09 12.67 8.64
N ARG A 172 17.03 12.87 7.71
CA ARG A 172 16.88 13.89 6.69
C ARG A 172 15.80 13.43 5.72
N GLY A 173 14.74 14.21 5.61
CA GLY A 173 13.59 13.89 4.77
C GLY A 173 13.94 14.01 3.28
N VAL A 174 13.21 13.27 2.46
CA VAL A 174 13.21 13.43 1.00
C VAL A 174 12.02 14.30 0.61
N ALA A 175 12.28 15.37 -0.14
CA ALA A 175 11.26 16.31 -0.57
C ALA A 175 10.32 15.65 -1.59
N THR A 176 9.02 15.81 -1.41
CA THR A 176 8.02 15.46 -2.43
C THR A 176 7.77 16.64 -3.36
N SER A 177 7.10 16.40 -4.49
CA SER A 177 6.71 17.45 -5.43
C SER A 177 5.81 18.54 -4.81
N ASN A 178 5.16 18.24 -3.69
CA ASN A 178 4.28 19.16 -2.98
C ASN A 178 4.97 19.89 -1.81
N GLY A 179 6.28 19.75 -1.66
CA GLY A 179 7.03 20.37 -0.56
C GLY A 179 6.83 19.70 0.80
N ALA A 180 6.23 18.51 0.84
CA ALA A 180 6.21 17.65 2.02
C ALA A 180 7.49 16.80 2.10
N TRP A 181 7.71 16.14 3.23
CA TRP A 181 8.92 15.35 3.49
C TRP A 181 8.56 13.92 3.86
N VAL A 182 9.25 12.95 3.25
CA VAL A 182 9.09 11.53 3.56
C VAL A 182 10.38 10.94 4.08
N ALA A 183 10.30 9.81 4.78
CA ALA A 183 11.50 9.12 5.23
C ALA A 183 12.32 8.63 4.01
N PRO A 184 13.66 8.64 4.06
CA PRO A 184 14.47 7.98 3.04
C PRO A 184 14.31 6.47 3.17
N LEU A 185 14.13 5.77 2.05
CA LEU A 185 14.05 4.31 2.03
C LEU A 185 15.45 3.73 2.19
N ALA A 186 15.70 3.11 3.33
CA ALA A 186 17.00 2.60 3.69
C ALA A 186 17.37 1.27 3.02
N LEU A 187 16.42 0.63 2.31
CA LEU A 187 16.74 -0.45 1.37
C LEU A 187 17.58 0.06 0.18
N LEU A 188 17.59 1.37 -0.08
CA LEU A 188 18.41 2.01 -1.11
C LEU A 188 19.76 2.50 -0.56
N ALA A 189 19.99 2.37 0.74
CA ALA A 189 21.25 2.76 1.37
C ALA A 189 22.33 1.69 1.14
N THR A 190 23.59 2.06 1.43
CA THR A 190 24.73 1.15 1.42
C THR A 190 25.41 1.15 2.79
N PRO A 191 25.37 0.04 3.55
CA PRO A 191 24.62 -1.19 3.29
C PRO A 191 23.09 -1.00 3.40
N PRO A 192 22.28 -1.84 2.73
CA PRO A 192 20.83 -1.76 2.80
C PRO A 192 20.33 -2.20 4.18
N ARG A 193 19.26 -1.56 4.66
CA ARG A 193 18.60 -1.90 5.93
C ARG A 193 17.08 -1.76 5.81
N ASN A 194 16.33 -2.56 6.56
CA ASN A 194 14.87 -2.46 6.56
C ASN A 194 14.40 -1.29 7.44
N ASN A 195 13.75 -0.30 6.82
CA ASN A 195 12.97 0.73 7.50
C ASN A 195 11.58 0.91 6.87
N ALA A 196 11.04 -0.15 6.26
CA ALA A 196 9.78 -0.09 5.51
C ALA A 196 8.61 0.43 6.36
N GLN A 197 8.61 0.16 7.67
CA GLN A 197 7.62 0.72 8.61
C GLN A 197 7.64 2.26 8.59
N ASP A 198 8.79 2.87 8.85
CA ASP A 198 8.97 4.33 8.87
C ASP A 198 8.65 4.94 7.51
N PHE A 199 9.10 4.29 6.45
CA PHE A 199 8.86 4.71 5.07
C PHE A 199 7.37 4.72 4.74
N ALA A 200 6.66 3.60 4.94
CA ALA A 200 5.23 3.48 4.69
C ALA A 200 4.41 4.42 5.56
N ASN A 201 4.74 4.54 6.84
CA ASN A 201 4.07 5.47 7.76
C ASN A 201 4.27 6.93 7.33
N SER A 202 5.45 7.29 6.83
CA SER A 202 5.72 8.66 6.39
C SER A 202 4.84 9.09 5.21
N MET A 203 4.38 8.16 4.37
CA MET A 203 3.47 8.47 3.25
C MET A 203 2.15 9.09 3.71
N PHE A 204 1.70 8.82 4.94
CA PHE A 204 0.45 9.33 5.49
C PHE A 204 0.59 10.69 6.19
N GLY A 205 1.75 11.34 6.08
CA GLY A 205 1.94 12.71 6.50
C GLY A 205 1.12 13.72 5.68
N SER A 206 0.90 14.90 6.26
CA SER A 206 0.14 15.97 5.62
C SER A 206 0.76 16.42 4.30
N GLY A 207 -0.07 16.62 3.26
CA GLY A 207 0.35 17.17 1.96
C GLY A 207 1.01 16.18 0.98
N ILE A 208 1.26 14.93 1.38
CA ILE A 208 1.97 13.95 0.55
C ILE A 208 1.05 13.39 -0.55
N ARG A 209 -0.15 12.92 -0.18
CA ARG A 209 -1.04 12.12 -1.04
C ARG A 209 -2.24 12.93 -1.56
N GLY A 210 -2.01 14.20 -1.85
CA GLY A 210 -3.05 15.15 -2.26
C GLY A 210 -3.31 15.15 -3.78
N ALA A 211 -4.48 15.68 -4.18
CA ALA A 211 -4.86 15.81 -5.59
C ALA A 211 -3.82 16.57 -6.43
N ALA A 212 -3.14 17.56 -5.87
CA ALA A 212 -2.09 18.32 -6.55
C ALA A 212 -0.92 17.44 -7.02
N ALA A 213 -0.50 16.44 -6.22
CA ALA A 213 0.54 15.48 -6.63
C ALA A 213 0.08 14.60 -7.79
N ILE A 214 -1.21 14.28 -7.85
CA ILE A 214 -1.78 13.49 -8.94
C ILE A 214 -1.90 14.35 -10.21
N GLN A 215 -2.30 15.60 -10.07
CA GLN A 215 -2.50 16.54 -11.18
C GLN A 215 -1.21 16.91 -11.92
N SER A 216 -0.05 16.81 -11.26
CA SER A 216 1.24 17.02 -11.91
C SER A 216 1.69 15.82 -12.77
N ALA A 217 1.20 14.61 -12.47
CA ALA A 217 1.71 13.38 -13.09
C ALA A 217 1.20 13.11 -14.51
N TYR A 218 -0.03 13.51 -14.83
CA TYR A 218 -0.70 13.06 -16.07
C TYR A 218 -0.63 14.01 -17.26
N GLN A 219 0.16 15.07 -17.16
CA GLN A 219 0.27 16.06 -18.23
C GLN A 219 1.00 15.53 -19.47
N SER A 220 1.64 14.36 -19.41
CA SER A 220 2.28 13.70 -20.55
C SER A 220 2.22 12.17 -20.46
N THR A 221 2.30 11.50 -21.61
CA THR A 221 2.60 10.06 -21.67
C THR A 221 4.10 9.87 -21.42
N GLY A 222 4.47 9.01 -20.49
CA GLY A 222 5.87 8.81 -20.10
C GLY A 222 6.68 8.08 -21.18
N ALA A 223 8.01 8.10 -21.05
CA ALA A 223 8.93 7.47 -21.99
C ALA A 223 8.70 5.96 -22.19
N SER A 224 8.09 5.29 -21.21
CA SER A 224 7.77 3.86 -21.25
C SER A 224 6.48 3.52 -22.01
N GLY A 225 5.82 4.51 -22.65
CA GLY A 225 4.58 4.29 -23.42
C GLY A 225 3.32 4.18 -22.57
N TYR A 226 3.37 4.60 -21.30
CA TYR A 226 2.22 4.66 -20.40
C TYR A 226 2.24 5.95 -19.57
N VAL A 227 1.10 6.36 -19.02
CA VAL A 227 1.02 7.55 -18.14
C VAL A 227 1.76 7.24 -16.85
N PRO A 228 2.79 8.03 -16.49
CA PRO A 228 3.59 7.75 -15.31
C PRO A 228 2.72 7.85 -14.04
N PRO A 229 3.00 7.04 -13.01
CA PRO A 229 2.39 7.22 -11.71
C PRO A 229 2.63 8.60 -11.12
N ALA A 230 1.70 9.05 -10.28
CA ALA A 230 1.97 10.10 -9.33
C ALA A 230 2.83 9.52 -8.20
N ASP A 231 4.04 10.02 -8.02
CA ASP A 231 4.99 9.53 -7.03
C ASP A 231 4.85 10.29 -5.70
N PHE A 232 4.50 9.58 -4.63
CA PHE A 232 4.38 10.15 -3.28
C PHE A 232 5.68 10.06 -2.48
N THR A 233 6.68 9.36 -2.99
CA THR A 233 7.91 9.01 -2.28
C THR A 233 9.04 10.02 -2.44
N GLY A 234 8.82 11.08 -3.21
CA GLY A 234 9.86 12.08 -3.52
C GLY A 234 10.96 11.55 -4.45
N GLY A 235 10.59 10.71 -5.43
CA GLY A 235 11.53 10.15 -6.42
C GLY A 235 12.11 8.78 -6.06
N GLN A 236 11.73 8.20 -4.93
CA GLN A 236 12.27 6.92 -4.44
C GLN A 236 11.55 5.70 -5.04
N LEU A 237 10.40 5.90 -5.69
CA LEU A 237 9.55 4.85 -6.26
C LEU A 237 10.31 3.95 -7.24
N ALA A 238 11.05 4.56 -8.17
CA ALA A 238 11.87 3.81 -9.13
C ALA A 238 12.95 2.98 -8.45
N GLY A 239 13.58 3.52 -7.40
CA GLY A 239 14.64 2.85 -6.64
C GLY A 239 14.13 1.58 -5.94
N PHE A 240 12.97 1.65 -5.28
CA PHE A 240 12.44 0.47 -4.59
C PHE A 240 11.85 -0.55 -5.56
N VAL A 241 11.22 -0.11 -6.65
CA VAL A 241 10.76 -1.02 -7.71
C VAL A 241 11.94 -1.79 -8.31
N ALA A 242 13.09 -1.14 -8.48
CA ALA A 242 14.30 -1.83 -8.93
C ALA A 242 14.70 -2.97 -7.99
N GLN A 243 14.51 -2.84 -6.67
CA GLN A 243 14.75 -3.92 -5.71
C GLN A 243 13.81 -5.12 -5.94
N TRP A 244 12.53 -4.87 -6.25
CA TRP A 244 11.58 -5.92 -6.62
C TRP A 244 11.93 -6.58 -7.96
N VAL A 245 12.39 -5.81 -8.95
CA VAL A 245 12.87 -6.34 -10.24
C VAL A 245 14.09 -7.25 -10.01
N GLN A 246 15.06 -6.83 -9.18
CA GLN A 246 16.22 -7.66 -8.85
C GLN A 246 15.79 -8.98 -8.19
N ARG A 247 14.82 -8.95 -7.26
CA ARG A 247 14.27 -10.19 -6.70
C ARG A 247 13.63 -11.07 -7.77
N TRP A 248 12.86 -10.50 -8.69
CA TRP A 248 12.24 -11.29 -9.76
C TRP A 248 13.28 -11.98 -10.66
N LEU A 249 14.34 -11.26 -11.03
CA LEU A 249 15.37 -11.75 -11.95
C LEU A 249 16.28 -12.80 -11.31
N HIS A 250 16.61 -12.61 -10.03
CA HIS A 250 17.64 -13.40 -9.34
C HIS A 250 17.08 -14.38 -8.30
N GLY A 251 15.77 -14.32 -8.04
CA GLY A 251 15.07 -15.16 -7.08
C GLY A 251 15.72 -15.12 -5.69
N ALA A 252 15.84 -16.29 -5.07
CA ALA A 252 16.39 -16.47 -3.73
C ALA A 252 17.80 -15.89 -3.53
N SER A 253 18.60 -15.75 -4.59
CA SER A 253 19.95 -15.18 -4.50
C SER A 253 19.96 -13.68 -4.18
N TYR A 254 18.85 -12.97 -4.41
CA TYR A 254 18.68 -11.58 -4.01
C TYR A 254 18.00 -11.48 -2.64
N ALA A 255 18.79 -11.25 -1.59
CA ALA A 255 18.36 -11.27 -0.20
C ALA A 255 18.09 -9.88 0.42
N THR A 256 18.15 -8.80 -0.37
CA THR A 256 18.00 -7.42 0.14
C THR A 256 16.58 -7.09 0.60
N LEU A 257 15.57 -7.76 0.04
CA LEU A 257 14.16 -7.47 0.34
C LEU A 257 13.71 -8.06 1.68
N PRO A 258 12.76 -7.40 2.36
CA PRO A 258 11.98 -8.03 3.44
C PRO A 258 11.37 -9.36 2.97
N GLY A 259 11.35 -10.36 3.85
CA GLY A 259 10.93 -11.72 3.50
C GLY A 259 9.51 -11.81 2.94
N ALA A 260 8.58 -10.99 3.45
CA ALA A 260 7.21 -10.89 2.94
C ALA A 260 7.17 -10.41 1.48
N ASP A 261 7.85 -9.30 1.17
CA ASP A 261 7.91 -8.79 -0.21
C ASP A 261 8.52 -9.84 -1.15
N ALA A 262 9.63 -10.48 -0.73
CA ALA A 262 10.27 -11.53 -1.51
C ALA A 262 9.32 -12.70 -1.83
N GLN A 263 8.54 -13.16 -0.86
CA GLN A 263 7.57 -14.24 -1.04
C GLN A 263 6.46 -13.89 -2.04
N LEU A 264 5.92 -12.67 -1.97
CA LEU A 264 4.89 -12.24 -2.91
C LEU A 264 5.48 -12.06 -4.32
N ILE A 265 6.64 -11.43 -4.46
CA ILE A 265 7.31 -11.26 -5.76
C ILE A 265 7.61 -12.62 -6.40
N ASP A 266 8.13 -13.59 -5.64
CA ASP A 266 8.36 -14.96 -6.15
C ASP A 266 7.06 -15.65 -6.55
N SER A 267 5.96 -15.41 -5.83
CA SER A 267 4.64 -15.95 -6.15
C SER A 267 4.08 -15.34 -7.44
N LEU A 268 4.23 -14.03 -7.64
CA LEU A 268 3.83 -13.34 -8.87
C LEU A 268 4.65 -13.83 -10.07
N SER A 269 5.96 -14.03 -9.91
CA SER A 269 6.82 -14.58 -10.96
C SER A 269 6.37 -15.98 -11.42
N ARG A 270 6.12 -16.89 -10.46
CA ARG A 270 5.58 -18.22 -10.76
C ARG A 270 4.24 -18.17 -11.47
N TYR A 271 3.31 -17.32 -11.01
CA TYR A 271 2.02 -17.14 -11.68
C TYR A 271 2.19 -16.67 -13.13
N VAL A 272 2.98 -15.61 -13.35
CA VAL A 272 3.23 -15.05 -14.68
C VAL A 272 3.86 -16.07 -15.62
N SER A 273 4.77 -16.92 -15.14
CA SER A 273 5.42 -17.94 -15.98
C SER A 273 4.55 -19.15 -16.29
N GLY A 274 3.64 -19.54 -15.39
CA GLY A 274 3.07 -20.89 -15.38
C GLY A 274 1.55 -20.97 -15.28
N ALA A 275 0.83 -19.85 -15.13
CA ALA A 275 -0.62 -19.89 -14.97
C ALA A 275 -1.38 -20.33 -16.24
N ALA A 276 -0.82 -20.08 -17.42
CA ALA A 276 -1.45 -20.39 -18.71
C ALA A 276 -0.83 -21.61 -19.39
N SER A 277 -1.65 -22.40 -20.08
CA SER A 277 -1.21 -23.62 -20.77
C SER A 277 -0.33 -23.37 -21.99
N ASN A 278 -0.26 -22.13 -22.47
CA ASN A 278 0.41 -21.76 -23.71
C ASN A 278 1.56 -20.75 -23.51
N GLY A 279 2.15 -20.73 -22.31
CA GLY A 279 3.36 -19.97 -22.00
C GLY A 279 3.14 -18.78 -21.05
N PRO A 280 4.18 -17.95 -20.86
CA PRO A 280 4.12 -16.81 -19.95
C PRO A 280 3.05 -15.79 -20.34
N LEU A 281 2.52 -15.10 -19.34
CA LEU A 281 1.53 -14.05 -19.55
C LEU A 281 2.15 -12.84 -20.26
N THR A 282 1.29 -12.03 -20.88
CA THR A 282 1.62 -10.68 -21.38
C THR A 282 0.80 -9.65 -20.61
N MET A 283 1.46 -8.57 -20.20
CA MET A 283 0.78 -7.40 -19.64
C MET A 283 0.32 -6.49 -20.80
N TRP A 284 -0.95 -6.14 -20.85
CA TRP A 284 -1.49 -5.22 -21.85
C TRP A 284 -1.91 -3.91 -21.19
N VAL A 285 -1.20 -2.83 -21.50
CA VAL A 285 -1.39 -1.52 -20.89
C VAL A 285 -2.20 -0.62 -21.82
N PRO A 286 -3.32 -0.02 -21.37
CA PRO A 286 -4.09 0.94 -22.14
C PRO A 286 -3.23 2.13 -22.59
N GLN A 287 -3.35 2.49 -23.86
CA GLN A 287 -2.67 3.64 -24.47
C GLN A 287 -3.55 4.88 -24.34
N ILE A 288 -3.31 5.62 -23.25
CA ILE A 288 -4.08 6.81 -22.88
C ILE A 288 -3.27 8.10 -23.04
N GLY A 289 -3.93 9.13 -23.58
CA GLY A 289 -3.43 10.51 -23.62
C GLY A 289 -4.37 11.45 -22.88
N TYR A 290 -3.84 12.33 -22.03
CA TYR A 290 -4.62 13.32 -21.30
C TYR A 290 -5.26 14.34 -22.25
N GLN A 291 -6.52 14.70 -21.99
CA GLN A 291 -7.21 15.80 -22.67
C GLN A 291 -7.01 17.11 -21.89
N PRO A 292 -6.26 18.08 -22.44
CA PRO A 292 -5.97 19.34 -21.75
C PRO A 292 -7.23 20.08 -21.31
N GLY A 293 -7.19 20.66 -20.11
CA GLY A 293 -8.29 21.49 -19.58
C GLY A 293 -9.43 20.73 -18.91
N SER A 294 -9.31 19.42 -18.75
CA SER A 294 -10.30 18.59 -18.04
C SER A 294 -9.96 18.42 -16.55
N ASN A 295 -10.98 18.51 -15.69
CA ASN A 295 -10.90 18.23 -14.25
C ASN A 295 -12.24 17.62 -13.73
N PRO A 296 -12.27 16.37 -13.22
CA PRO A 296 -11.16 15.42 -13.15
C PRO A 296 -10.55 15.11 -14.52
N ALA A 297 -9.34 14.55 -14.55
CA ALA A 297 -8.65 14.29 -15.81
C ALA A 297 -9.47 13.37 -16.73
N VAL A 298 -9.62 13.75 -18.00
CA VAL A 298 -10.22 12.93 -19.05
C VAL A 298 -9.11 12.41 -19.97
N PHE A 299 -9.19 11.14 -20.38
CA PHE A 299 -8.21 10.51 -21.24
C PHE A 299 -8.80 10.06 -22.59
N ASN A 300 -8.00 10.14 -23.65
CA ASN A 300 -8.29 9.48 -24.92
C ASN A 300 -7.63 8.10 -24.93
N LEU A 301 -8.42 7.04 -24.94
CA LEU A 301 -7.95 5.65 -25.01
C LEU A 301 -7.93 5.19 -26.46
N THR A 302 -6.73 4.98 -27.00
CA THR A 302 -6.53 4.67 -28.42
C THR A 302 -6.33 3.18 -28.71
N GLY A 303 -5.97 2.39 -27.70
CA GLY A 303 -5.68 0.97 -27.85
C GLY A 303 -4.92 0.42 -26.65
N TYR A 304 -4.15 -0.64 -26.87
CA TYR A 304 -3.36 -1.31 -25.85
C TYR A 304 -1.98 -1.63 -26.39
N GLN A 305 -0.96 -1.53 -25.52
CA GLN A 305 0.40 -1.92 -25.82
C GLN A 305 0.76 -3.19 -25.05
N PRO A 306 1.32 -4.21 -25.72
CA PRO A 306 1.81 -5.42 -25.05
C PRO A 306 3.17 -5.18 -24.40
N PHE A 307 3.34 -5.76 -23.22
CA PHE A 307 4.58 -5.87 -22.45
C PHE A 307 4.78 -7.36 -22.14
N ALA A 308 5.52 -8.05 -23.01
CA ALA A 308 5.84 -9.46 -22.83
C ALA A 308 6.83 -9.61 -21.67
N PHE A 309 6.48 -10.43 -20.68
CA PHE A 309 7.34 -10.62 -19.52
C PHE A 309 8.59 -11.43 -19.82
N ALA A 310 8.51 -12.37 -20.76
CA ALA A 310 9.63 -13.16 -21.21
C ALA A 310 9.76 -13.09 -22.74
N ASP A 311 10.99 -13.21 -23.24
CA ASP A 311 11.26 -13.37 -24.66
C ASP A 311 10.94 -14.80 -25.13
N ALA A 312 11.09 -15.05 -26.44
CA ALA A 312 10.84 -16.36 -27.03
C ALA A 312 11.76 -17.48 -26.52
N SER A 313 12.89 -17.12 -25.88
CA SER A 313 13.83 -18.06 -25.25
C SER A 313 13.54 -18.27 -23.76
N GLY A 314 12.52 -17.61 -23.22
CA GLY A 314 12.14 -17.68 -21.81
C GLY A 314 12.93 -16.75 -20.90
N ASN A 315 13.75 -15.84 -21.43
CA ASN A 315 14.47 -14.86 -20.61
C ASN A 315 13.54 -13.74 -20.20
N TRP A 316 13.59 -13.34 -18.93
CA TRP A 316 12.81 -12.22 -18.42
C TRP A 316 13.18 -10.88 -19.08
N ASN A 317 12.17 -10.12 -19.49
CA ASN A 317 12.30 -8.75 -19.97
C ASN A 317 12.26 -7.77 -18.80
N ALA A 318 13.43 -7.28 -18.38
CA ALA A 318 13.57 -6.37 -17.25
C ALA A 318 12.74 -5.06 -17.40
N ALA A 319 12.55 -4.56 -18.62
CA ALA A 319 11.76 -3.35 -18.85
C ALA A 319 10.25 -3.61 -18.62
N SER A 320 9.74 -4.76 -19.08
CA SER A 320 8.35 -5.17 -18.82
C SER A 320 8.11 -5.49 -17.34
N LEU A 321 9.09 -6.10 -16.66
CA LEU A 321 9.05 -6.30 -15.21
C LEU A 321 9.00 -4.97 -14.45
N SER A 322 9.87 -4.02 -14.83
CA SER A 322 9.87 -2.69 -14.22
C SER A 322 8.53 -1.99 -14.44
N ALA A 323 7.96 -2.04 -15.66
CA ALA A 323 6.66 -1.44 -15.94
C ALA A 323 5.54 -2.05 -15.07
N PHE A 324 5.47 -3.38 -15.00
CA PHE A 324 4.48 -4.07 -14.18
C PHE A 324 4.61 -3.71 -12.70
N LEU A 325 5.82 -3.78 -12.15
CA LEU A 325 6.07 -3.53 -10.73
C LEU A 325 5.92 -2.05 -10.37
N THR A 326 6.22 -1.11 -11.28
CA THR A 326 5.92 0.32 -11.11
C THR A 326 4.41 0.58 -11.08
N LEU A 327 3.66 0.01 -12.01
CA LEU A 327 2.20 0.18 -12.08
C LEU A 327 1.51 -0.50 -10.88
N LEU A 328 2.00 -1.67 -10.45
CA LEU A 328 1.55 -2.31 -9.22
C LEU A 328 1.86 -1.46 -8.00
N ALA A 329 3.10 -0.97 -7.85
CA ALA A 329 3.53 -0.12 -6.74
C ALA A 329 2.73 1.17 -6.63
N ALA A 330 2.17 1.65 -7.75
CA ALA A 330 1.34 2.84 -7.84
C ALA A 330 -0.17 2.58 -7.66
N GLY A 331 -0.58 1.31 -7.58
CA GLY A 331 -1.98 0.91 -7.37
C GLY A 331 -2.81 0.83 -8.64
N SER A 332 -2.19 0.59 -9.81
CA SER A 332 -2.95 0.30 -11.02
C SER A 332 -3.88 -0.91 -10.82
N HIS A 333 -5.05 -0.86 -11.47
CA HIS A 333 -5.98 -1.97 -11.47
C HIS A 333 -5.62 -2.98 -12.56
N PHE A 334 -5.22 -4.18 -12.16
CA PHE A 334 -4.94 -5.28 -13.06
C PHE A 334 -6.08 -6.27 -13.07
N VAL A 335 -6.34 -6.89 -14.22
CA VAL A 335 -7.27 -8.00 -14.38
C VAL A 335 -6.54 -9.17 -15.01
N ALA A 336 -6.41 -10.27 -14.27
CA ALA A 336 -5.92 -11.54 -14.76
C ALA A 336 -7.05 -12.28 -15.49
N ILE A 337 -6.89 -12.49 -16.80
CA ILE A 337 -7.91 -13.09 -17.67
C ILE A 337 -7.90 -14.61 -17.51
N SER A 338 -8.91 -15.16 -16.85
CA SER A 338 -9.04 -16.60 -16.60
C SER A 338 -10.43 -17.16 -16.91
N ALA A 339 -11.41 -16.32 -17.20
CA ALA A 339 -12.74 -16.79 -17.55
C ALA A 339 -12.72 -17.49 -18.92
N THR A 340 -13.32 -18.67 -19.03
CA THR A 340 -13.34 -19.47 -20.27
C THR A 340 -13.87 -18.69 -21.46
N ASN A 341 -14.87 -17.82 -21.25
CA ASN A 341 -15.45 -16.99 -22.31
C ASN A 341 -14.54 -15.85 -22.79
N ASP A 342 -13.51 -15.51 -22.02
CA ASP A 342 -12.54 -14.48 -22.35
C ASP A 342 -11.23 -15.04 -22.91
N LEU A 343 -11.02 -16.37 -22.84
CA LEU A 343 -9.79 -17.03 -23.27
C LEU A 343 -9.79 -17.35 -24.78
N PRO A 344 -8.61 -17.39 -25.42
CA PRO A 344 -8.48 -17.99 -26.75
C PRO A 344 -8.90 -19.47 -26.75
N ALA A 345 -9.41 -19.95 -27.88
CA ALA A 345 -9.84 -21.34 -28.01
C ALA A 345 -8.70 -22.33 -27.69
N GLY A 346 -8.99 -23.32 -26.84
CA GLY A 346 -8.02 -24.36 -26.45
C GLY A 346 -7.00 -23.93 -25.39
N VAL A 347 -7.03 -22.68 -24.93
CA VAL A 347 -6.16 -22.17 -23.85
C VAL A 347 -6.85 -22.34 -22.51
N SER A 348 -6.11 -22.80 -21.51
CA SER A 348 -6.55 -22.77 -20.10
C SER A 348 -5.66 -21.84 -19.31
N MET A 349 -6.25 -21.18 -18.31
CA MET A 349 -5.55 -20.29 -17.40
C MET A 349 -6.04 -20.49 -15.97
N GLN A 350 -5.10 -20.65 -15.03
CA GLN A 350 -5.41 -20.74 -13.62
C GLN A 350 -5.91 -19.39 -13.10
N ALA A 351 -7.08 -19.38 -12.46
CA ALA A 351 -7.62 -18.19 -11.80
C ALA A 351 -6.67 -17.74 -10.67
N PHE A 352 -6.37 -16.44 -10.61
CA PHE A 352 -5.36 -15.91 -9.69
C PHE A 352 -5.78 -16.05 -8.22
N ASP A 353 -7.06 -15.89 -7.89
CA ASP A 353 -7.56 -16.07 -6.52
C ASP A 353 -7.37 -17.51 -6.01
N THR A 354 -7.57 -18.49 -6.90
CA THR A 354 -7.39 -19.91 -6.64
C THR A 354 -5.91 -20.24 -6.51
N TYR A 355 -5.07 -19.68 -7.38
CA TYR A 355 -3.61 -19.77 -7.27
C TYR A 355 -3.10 -19.22 -5.93
N MET A 356 -3.53 -18.01 -5.55
CA MET A 356 -3.14 -17.39 -4.28
C MET A 356 -3.63 -18.22 -3.08
N GLY A 357 -4.84 -18.77 -3.13
CA GLY A 357 -5.36 -19.68 -2.10
C GLY A 357 -4.53 -20.98 -1.93
N ALA A 358 -3.85 -21.43 -2.99
CA ALA A 358 -2.96 -22.59 -2.96
C ALA A 358 -1.47 -22.24 -2.76
N SER A 359 -1.13 -20.94 -2.74
CA SER A 359 0.28 -20.48 -2.75
C SER A 359 1.03 -20.68 -1.43
N GLY A 360 0.32 -20.96 -0.33
CA GLY A 360 0.85 -21.02 1.03
C GLY A 360 1.12 -19.64 1.66
N LEU A 361 0.88 -18.55 0.92
CA LEU A 361 0.99 -17.19 1.46
C LEU A 361 -0.14 -16.90 2.45
N THR A 362 0.18 -16.14 3.49
CA THR A 362 -0.85 -15.68 4.45
C THR A 362 -1.80 -14.70 3.77
N THR A 363 -3.10 -14.94 3.95
CA THR A 363 -4.16 -14.10 3.37
C THR A 363 -5.20 -13.75 4.41
N SER A 364 -5.80 -12.56 4.29
CA SER A 364 -6.95 -12.13 5.09
C SER A 364 -8.16 -11.90 4.21
N VAL A 365 -9.34 -12.37 4.64
CA VAL A 365 -10.60 -12.05 3.95
C VAL A 365 -10.91 -10.57 4.14
N ASP A 366 -11.37 -9.93 3.07
CA ASP A 366 -11.89 -8.56 3.10
C ASP A 366 -13.42 -8.59 2.95
N ILE A 367 -14.13 -8.47 4.08
CA ILE A 367 -15.58 -8.37 4.10
C ILE A 367 -15.93 -6.88 3.94
N GLY A 368 -15.88 -6.36 2.70
CA GLY A 368 -16.35 -5.00 2.45
C GLY A 368 -15.68 -4.18 1.37
N ASN A 369 -14.78 -4.75 0.54
CA ASN A 369 -14.34 -3.99 -0.63
C ASN A 369 -15.52 -3.68 -1.57
N SER A 370 -15.41 -2.59 -2.33
CA SER A 370 -16.50 -2.06 -3.17
C SER A 370 -16.33 -2.34 -4.67
N HIS A 371 -15.31 -3.13 -5.05
CA HIS A 371 -14.81 -3.12 -6.42
C HIS A 371 -15.78 -3.71 -7.49
N TYR A 372 -16.82 -4.47 -7.10
CA TYR A 372 -17.72 -5.14 -8.07
C TYR A 372 -19.19 -5.17 -7.68
N THR A 373 -19.62 -4.32 -6.75
CA THR A 373 -21.02 -4.28 -6.29
C THR A 373 -21.32 -2.98 -5.53
N SER A 374 -22.58 -2.53 -5.56
CA SER A 374 -23.09 -1.47 -4.66
C SER A 374 -23.36 -1.98 -3.23
N LEU A 375 -23.12 -3.27 -2.99
CA LEU A 375 -23.18 -3.96 -1.70
C LEU A 375 -21.75 -4.33 -1.27
N LEU A 376 -21.58 -4.99 -0.13
CA LEU A 376 -20.29 -5.52 0.30
C LEU A 376 -19.81 -6.59 -0.71
N ASN A 377 -18.65 -6.41 -1.33
CA ASN A 377 -17.99 -7.50 -2.05
C ASN A 377 -17.51 -8.52 -1.02
N THR A 378 -17.84 -9.77 -1.26
CA THR A 378 -17.51 -10.87 -0.35
C THR A 378 -16.33 -11.71 -0.85
N THR A 379 -15.82 -11.43 -2.04
CA THR A 379 -14.78 -12.25 -2.71
C THR A 379 -13.37 -11.72 -2.54
N GLY A 380 -13.20 -10.54 -1.95
CA GLY A 380 -11.91 -9.88 -1.76
C GLY A 380 -11.03 -10.54 -0.71
N LYS A 381 -9.72 -10.57 -0.98
CA LYS A 381 -8.71 -11.02 -0.03
C LYS A 381 -7.44 -10.17 -0.14
N TYR A 382 -6.86 -9.82 1.00
CA TYR A 382 -5.51 -9.25 1.05
C TYR A 382 -4.46 -10.34 1.17
N TYR A 383 -3.31 -10.13 0.53
CA TYR A 383 -2.05 -10.72 0.97
C TYR A 383 -1.63 -10.02 2.27
N LEU A 384 -1.46 -10.82 3.33
CA LEU A 384 -1.28 -10.39 4.72
C LEU A 384 -2.47 -9.66 5.35
N SER A 385 -2.49 -9.60 6.67
CA SER A 385 -3.43 -8.81 7.45
C SER A 385 -2.67 -7.69 8.14
N VAL A 386 -3.03 -6.44 7.82
CA VAL A 386 -2.51 -5.23 8.46
C VAL A 386 -3.71 -4.56 9.12
N GLY A 387 -4.15 -5.15 10.24
CA GLY A 387 -5.39 -4.75 10.94
C GLY A 387 -5.32 -3.44 11.72
N SER A 388 -4.21 -2.70 11.63
CA SER A 388 -3.97 -1.43 12.32
C SER A 388 -3.76 -0.28 11.33
N ASP A 389 -4.02 0.96 11.75
CA ASP A 389 -3.64 2.17 11.01
C ASP A 389 -2.17 2.56 11.20
N PHE A 390 -1.31 1.58 11.46
CA PHE A 390 0.12 1.74 11.64
C PHE A 390 0.82 0.56 11.00
N ALA A 391 1.86 0.83 10.20
CA ALA A 391 2.64 -0.24 9.59
C ALA A 391 3.33 -1.06 10.71
N PRO A 392 3.30 -2.40 10.66
CA PRO A 392 3.97 -3.23 11.65
C PRO A 392 5.49 -3.06 11.62
N GLU A 393 6.15 -3.30 12.75
CA GLU A 393 7.61 -3.31 12.81
C GLU A 393 8.15 -4.44 11.92
N ASN A 394 9.27 -4.19 11.24
CA ASN A 394 9.90 -5.14 10.31
C ASN A 394 8.99 -5.60 9.15
N CYS A 395 7.96 -4.83 8.81
CA CYS A 395 7.10 -5.14 7.66
C CYS A 395 7.86 -5.07 6.33
N GLY A 396 7.22 -5.59 5.27
CA GLY A 396 7.60 -5.32 3.89
C GLY A 396 7.03 -4.00 3.38
N LEU A 397 7.31 -3.67 2.12
CA LEU A 397 6.68 -2.56 1.43
C LEU A 397 5.26 -2.92 0.95
N ILE A 398 4.95 -4.21 0.74
CA ILE A 398 3.66 -4.64 0.18
C ILE A 398 2.64 -4.95 1.31
N LEU A 399 1.92 -3.91 1.76
CA LEU A 399 1.04 -4.00 2.94
C LEU A 399 -0.45 -4.23 2.62
N SER A 400 -0.90 -3.89 1.41
CA SER A 400 -2.33 -3.89 1.06
C SER A 400 -2.57 -4.39 -0.37
N PHE A 401 -1.94 -5.51 -0.70
CA PHE A 401 -2.14 -6.17 -1.99
C PHE A 401 -3.47 -6.93 -1.97
N LEU A 402 -4.47 -6.35 -2.64
CA LEU A 402 -5.82 -6.87 -2.76
C LEU A 402 -5.95 -7.67 -4.05
N TYR A 403 -6.64 -8.80 -3.97
CA TYR A 403 -7.15 -9.52 -5.12
C TYR A 403 -8.57 -10.02 -4.85
N GLY A 404 -9.34 -10.23 -5.91
CA GLY A 404 -10.70 -10.73 -5.79
C GLY A 404 -11.31 -11.07 -7.12
N ARG A 405 -12.48 -11.72 -7.08
CA ARG A 405 -13.19 -12.09 -8.30
C ARG A 405 -13.84 -10.85 -8.91
N THR A 406 -13.84 -10.77 -10.23
CA THR A 406 -14.55 -9.72 -10.97
C THR A 406 -16.08 -9.93 -10.97
N VAL A 407 -16.56 -10.96 -10.28
CA VAL A 407 -17.98 -11.22 -10.02
C VAL A 407 -18.19 -11.36 -8.51
N ASN A 408 -19.25 -10.76 -7.97
CA ASN A 408 -19.57 -10.87 -6.54
C ASN A 408 -20.31 -12.18 -6.22
N ASN A 409 -19.65 -13.31 -6.45
CA ASN A 409 -20.18 -14.65 -6.16
C ASN A 409 -19.08 -15.56 -5.60
N LEU A 410 -19.17 -15.86 -4.29
CA LEU A 410 -18.27 -16.77 -3.59
C LEU A 410 -18.32 -18.22 -4.08
N LEU A 411 -19.44 -18.63 -4.68
CA LEU A 411 -19.63 -19.97 -5.22
C LEU A 411 -19.33 -20.07 -6.71
N ALA A 412 -18.89 -18.98 -7.35
CA ALA A 412 -18.48 -19.01 -8.75
C ALA A 412 -17.34 -20.02 -8.95
N ALA A 413 -17.50 -20.91 -9.93
CA ALA A 413 -16.49 -21.90 -10.27
C ALA A 413 -15.35 -21.25 -11.07
N SER A 414 -14.13 -21.78 -10.94
CA SER A 414 -13.01 -21.34 -11.78
C SER A 414 -13.39 -21.43 -13.27
N GLY A 415 -13.02 -20.42 -14.04
CA GLY A 415 -13.43 -20.27 -15.45
C GLY A 415 -14.71 -19.47 -15.67
N THR A 416 -15.48 -19.13 -14.63
CA THR A 416 -16.67 -18.24 -14.76
C THR A 416 -16.41 -16.80 -14.31
N TYR A 417 -15.16 -16.43 -14.07
CA TYR A 417 -14.74 -15.11 -13.63
C TYR A 417 -13.27 -14.85 -13.94
N ASN A 418 -12.90 -13.57 -13.91
CA ASN A 418 -11.53 -13.11 -13.90
C ASN A 418 -11.15 -12.67 -12.49
N THR A 419 -9.88 -12.41 -12.25
CA THR A 419 -9.42 -11.92 -10.94
C THR A 419 -8.82 -10.54 -11.10
N PHE A 420 -9.30 -9.57 -10.32
CA PHE A 420 -8.64 -8.28 -10.22
C PHE A 420 -7.52 -8.32 -9.19
N ILE A 421 -6.52 -7.47 -9.37
CA ILE A 421 -5.34 -7.34 -8.51
C ILE A 421 -5.00 -5.86 -8.39
N GLN A 422 -4.74 -5.38 -7.18
CA GLN A 422 -4.39 -3.98 -6.92
C GLN A 422 -3.60 -3.85 -5.62
N LEU A 423 -2.56 -3.01 -5.62
CA LEU A 423 -1.98 -2.53 -4.36
C LEU A 423 -2.76 -1.29 -3.92
N GLU A 424 -3.46 -1.39 -2.79
CA GLU A 424 -4.22 -0.27 -2.25
C GLU A 424 -3.38 0.62 -1.34
N GLY A 425 -3.93 1.81 -1.04
CA GLY A 425 -3.36 2.75 -0.08
C GLY A 425 -3.17 2.13 1.29
N TRP A 426 -4.22 1.47 1.76
CA TRP A 426 -4.28 0.71 3.01
C TRP A 426 -5.43 -0.31 2.94
N GLN A 427 -5.41 -1.30 3.82
CA GLN A 427 -6.49 -2.30 3.89
C GLN A 427 -7.82 -1.63 4.27
N ALA A 428 -8.90 -2.05 3.61
CA ALA A 428 -10.25 -1.58 3.88
C ALA A 428 -10.62 -1.69 5.36
N GLY A 429 -11.39 -0.71 5.84
CA GLY A 429 -11.83 -0.62 7.25
C GLY A 429 -10.91 0.21 8.17
N GLY A 430 -9.68 0.52 7.76
CA GLY A 430 -8.78 1.43 8.48
C GLY A 430 -9.06 2.93 8.21
N SER A 431 -8.69 3.81 9.13
CA SER A 431 -8.75 5.26 8.90
C SER A 431 -7.83 5.71 7.75
N ARG A 432 -6.70 5.01 7.54
CA ARG A 432 -5.78 5.26 6.43
C ARG A 432 -6.41 4.99 5.06
N HIS A 433 -7.22 3.94 4.95
CA HIS A 433 -7.97 3.64 3.73
C HIS A 433 -8.99 4.74 3.43
N ASN A 434 -9.68 5.22 4.46
CA ASN A 434 -10.66 6.30 4.32
C ASN A 434 -10.03 7.66 3.98
N ALA A 435 -8.80 7.93 4.43
CA ALA A 435 -8.08 9.15 4.08
C ALA A 435 -7.80 9.26 2.56
N ASP A 436 -7.59 8.13 1.89
CA ASP A 436 -7.39 8.09 0.44
C ASP A 436 -8.68 8.32 -0.34
N TYR A 437 -9.83 8.03 0.27
CA TYR A 437 -11.12 8.12 -0.40
C TYR A 437 -11.41 9.55 -0.89
N ASP A 438 -11.06 10.58 -0.11
CA ASP A 438 -11.31 11.97 -0.49
C ASP A 438 -10.46 12.40 -1.69
N THR A 439 -9.17 12.05 -1.72
CA THR A 439 -8.29 12.29 -2.88
C THR A 439 -8.77 11.47 -4.09
N TYR A 440 -9.16 10.22 -3.87
CA TYR A 440 -9.74 9.36 -4.89
C TYR A 440 -11.03 9.96 -5.48
N GLN A 441 -11.94 10.53 -4.69
CA GLN A 441 -13.16 11.15 -5.23
C GLN A 441 -12.86 12.38 -6.10
N GLN A 442 -11.80 13.13 -5.78
CA GLN A 442 -11.39 14.30 -6.56
C GLN A 442 -10.71 13.95 -7.87
N THR A 443 -9.91 12.87 -7.88
CA THR A 443 -9.04 12.54 -9.01
C THR A 443 -9.49 11.32 -9.79
N LEU A 444 -10.22 10.42 -9.14
CA LEU A 444 -10.61 9.08 -9.60
C LEU A 444 -9.43 8.23 -10.07
N TRP A 445 -8.23 8.52 -9.58
CA TRP A 445 -7.05 7.69 -9.75
C TRP A 445 -7.01 6.67 -8.64
N ASN A 446 -6.59 5.44 -8.96
CA ASN A 446 -6.37 4.46 -7.90
C ASN A 446 -5.14 4.86 -7.08
N ILE A 447 -5.23 4.63 -5.78
CA ILE A 447 -4.21 5.06 -4.83
C ILE A 447 -3.64 3.83 -4.15
N SER A 448 -2.31 3.76 -4.14
CA SER A 448 -1.49 2.85 -3.34
C SER A 448 -0.78 3.61 -2.23
N THR A 449 -0.08 2.91 -1.33
CA THR A 449 0.72 3.55 -0.28
C THR A 449 1.75 4.53 -0.85
N TYR A 450 2.38 4.20 -1.98
CA TYR A 450 3.56 4.91 -2.51
C TYR A 450 3.28 5.79 -3.72
N GLY A 451 2.09 5.71 -4.30
CA GLY A 451 1.73 6.51 -5.47
C GLY A 451 0.28 6.37 -5.87
N ALA A 452 -0.08 7.00 -6.98
CA ALA A 452 -1.38 6.85 -7.61
C ALA A 452 -1.25 6.60 -9.11
N SER A 453 -2.27 5.95 -9.68
CA SER A 453 -2.29 5.50 -11.06
C SER A 453 -3.59 5.88 -11.78
N ALA A 454 -3.45 6.35 -13.03
CA ALA A 454 -4.56 6.62 -13.95
C ALA A 454 -5.34 5.35 -14.34
N TYR A 455 -4.65 4.21 -14.33
CA TYR A 455 -5.15 2.91 -14.75
C TYR A 455 -6.13 2.35 -13.73
N SER A 456 -7.40 2.67 -13.93
CA SER A 456 -8.52 2.30 -13.08
C SER A 456 -9.64 1.71 -13.93
N GLU A 457 -10.24 0.63 -13.46
CA GLU A 457 -11.40 0.02 -14.09
C GLU A 457 -12.56 1.01 -14.27
N LYS A 458 -12.77 1.87 -13.27
CA LYS A 458 -13.82 2.92 -13.29
C LYS A 458 -13.60 3.99 -14.36
N ARG A 459 -12.41 4.00 -14.97
CA ARG A 459 -11.99 4.85 -16.07
C ARG A 459 -11.71 4.04 -17.33
N ALA A 460 -12.31 2.87 -17.53
CA ALA A 460 -12.08 2.05 -18.72
C ALA A 460 -10.59 1.77 -19.01
N THR A 461 -9.73 1.76 -17.99
CA THR A 461 -8.26 1.69 -18.16
C THR A 461 -7.66 0.57 -17.32
N SER A 462 -8.40 -0.53 -17.16
CA SER A 462 -7.86 -1.77 -16.59
C SER A 462 -6.65 -2.25 -17.40
N ILE A 463 -5.59 -2.65 -16.70
CA ILE A 463 -4.45 -3.35 -17.29
C ILE A 463 -4.77 -4.85 -17.28
N PHE A 464 -4.45 -5.55 -18.36
CA PHE A 464 -4.73 -6.98 -18.45
C PHE A 464 -3.46 -7.82 -18.30
N LEU A 465 -3.54 -8.87 -17.50
CA LEU A 465 -2.58 -9.97 -17.52
C LEU A 465 -3.25 -11.14 -18.26
N ALA A 466 -2.77 -11.44 -19.46
CA ALA A 466 -3.47 -12.34 -20.38
C ALA A 466 -2.52 -13.39 -20.98
N PRO A 467 -3.04 -14.58 -21.34
CA PRO A 467 -2.23 -15.62 -21.97
C PRO A 467 -1.85 -15.24 -23.41
N ALA A 468 -0.90 -15.98 -23.98
CA ALA A 468 -0.53 -15.81 -25.38
C ALA A 468 -1.75 -16.00 -26.31
N GLY A 469 -1.82 -15.21 -27.39
CA GLY A 469 -2.95 -15.23 -28.33
C GLY A 469 -4.19 -14.43 -27.89
N TRP A 470 -4.17 -13.83 -26.70
CA TRP A 470 -5.19 -12.87 -26.28
C TRP A 470 -4.75 -11.44 -26.62
N THR A 471 -5.56 -10.72 -27.40
CA THR A 471 -5.28 -9.34 -27.82
C THR A 471 -6.49 -8.46 -27.46
N PRO A 472 -6.34 -7.50 -26.54
CA PRO A 472 -7.42 -6.60 -26.17
C PRO A 472 -7.71 -5.60 -27.28
N GLN A 473 -8.96 -5.18 -27.36
CA GLN A 473 -9.41 -4.09 -28.22
C GLN A 473 -10.45 -3.23 -27.50
N VAL A 474 -10.58 -1.99 -27.94
CA VAL A 474 -11.55 -1.03 -27.38
C VAL A 474 -12.92 -1.26 -28.03
N TYR A 475 -13.99 -1.13 -27.24
CA TYR A 475 -15.38 -1.26 -27.73
C TYR A 475 -16.24 -0.08 -27.29
N GLN A 476 -17.25 0.26 -28.09
CA GLN A 476 -18.13 1.42 -27.85
C GLN A 476 -18.90 1.36 -26.54
N THR A 477 -19.34 0.17 -26.15
CA THR A 477 -20.15 0.00 -24.94
C THR A 477 -19.30 0.21 -23.69
N THR A 478 -18.26 -0.60 -23.50
CA THR A 478 -17.46 -0.62 -22.27
C THR A 478 -16.35 0.44 -22.27
N LEU A 479 -16.08 1.08 -23.41
CA LEU A 479 -14.91 1.93 -23.68
C LEU A 479 -13.54 1.23 -23.50
N MET A 480 -13.53 -0.03 -23.09
CA MET A 480 -12.36 -0.89 -22.89
C MET A 480 -12.63 -2.30 -23.41
N MET A 481 -11.64 -3.19 -23.33
CA MET A 481 -11.85 -4.61 -23.63
C MET A 481 -12.87 -5.21 -22.65
N PRO A 482 -13.98 -5.83 -23.12
CA PRO A 482 -14.92 -6.53 -22.27
C PRO A 482 -14.29 -7.79 -21.69
N TYR A 483 -14.63 -8.06 -20.44
CA TYR A 483 -14.29 -9.29 -19.70
C TYR A 483 -15.37 -9.56 -18.67
N VAL A 484 -15.53 -10.83 -18.27
CA VAL A 484 -16.50 -11.25 -17.27
C VAL A 484 -16.30 -10.42 -16.00
N GLY A 485 -17.31 -9.63 -15.63
CA GLY A 485 -17.29 -8.64 -14.55
C GLY A 485 -17.49 -7.19 -15.01
N ALA A 486 -16.88 -6.80 -16.14
CA ALA A 486 -17.04 -5.46 -16.71
C ALA A 486 -18.38 -5.23 -17.43
N TYR A 487 -19.03 -6.30 -17.88
CA TYR A 487 -20.29 -6.25 -18.64
C TYR A 487 -21.42 -7.08 -18.02
N ALA A 488 -21.19 -7.67 -16.83
CA ALA A 488 -22.02 -8.74 -16.26
C ALA A 488 -23.49 -8.36 -15.86
N ASN A 489 -24.02 -7.21 -16.28
CA ASN A 489 -25.44 -6.88 -16.14
C ASN A 489 -25.97 -6.41 -17.51
N SER A 490 -26.64 -7.35 -18.19
CA SER A 490 -27.70 -7.20 -19.20
C SER A 490 -27.51 -6.25 -20.40
N ASN A 491 -27.58 -6.83 -21.61
CA ASN A 491 -27.97 -6.16 -22.85
C ASN A 491 -27.06 -5.03 -23.35
N GLY A 492 -25.75 -5.11 -23.10
CA GLY A 492 -24.81 -4.13 -23.65
C GLY A 492 -24.88 -2.76 -22.96
N THR A 493 -25.19 -2.74 -21.66
CA THR A 493 -25.09 -1.54 -20.83
C THR A 493 -23.78 -1.56 -20.01
N PRO A 494 -23.06 -0.42 -19.91
CA PRO A 494 -21.91 -0.30 -19.00
C PRO A 494 -22.32 -0.54 -17.54
N GLN A 495 -21.43 -1.16 -16.75
CA GLN A 495 -21.64 -1.27 -15.30
C GLN A 495 -21.69 0.12 -14.65
N SER A 496 -22.48 0.28 -13.58
CA SER A 496 -22.75 1.57 -12.95
C SER A 496 -21.53 2.22 -12.28
N TRP A 497 -20.50 1.44 -11.98
CA TRP A 497 -19.22 1.93 -11.48
C TRP A 497 -18.33 2.54 -12.57
N LEU A 498 -18.61 2.28 -13.85
CA LEU A 498 -17.84 2.80 -14.98
C LEU A 498 -18.27 4.24 -15.27
N ASN A 499 -17.33 5.18 -15.15
CA ASN A 499 -17.57 6.57 -15.48
C ASN A 499 -17.12 6.86 -16.92
N THR A 500 -18.07 6.74 -17.85
CA THR A 500 -17.84 6.97 -19.29
C THR A 500 -17.53 8.43 -19.65
N SER A 501 -17.73 9.39 -18.74
CA SER A 501 -17.36 10.80 -19.00
C SER A 501 -15.85 11.07 -18.88
N LEU A 502 -15.08 10.12 -18.33
CA LEU A 502 -13.66 10.29 -18.04
C LEU A 502 -12.73 9.66 -19.08
N VAL A 503 -13.30 8.96 -20.05
CA VAL A 503 -12.56 8.39 -21.17
C VAL A 503 -13.32 8.60 -22.45
N THR A 504 -12.58 8.94 -23.50
CA THR A 504 -13.04 8.93 -24.87
C THR A 504 -12.30 7.86 -25.65
N ILE A 505 -12.92 7.38 -26.72
CA ILE A 505 -12.37 6.34 -27.59
C ILE A 505 -12.54 6.78 -29.05
N PRO A 506 -11.82 6.16 -30.00
CA PRO A 506 -12.03 6.38 -31.42
C PRO A 506 -13.49 6.12 -31.83
N ALA A 507 -14.07 7.00 -32.65
CA ALA A 507 -15.44 6.84 -33.17
C ALA A 507 -15.63 5.53 -33.97
N GLY A 508 -14.55 5.03 -34.58
CA GLY A 508 -14.52 3.76 -35.32
C GLY A 508 -14.38 2.51 -34.46
N ALA A 509 -14.35 2.61 -33.12
CA ALA A 509 -14.33 1.43 -32.26
C ALA A 509 -15.57 0.56 -32.55
N PRO A 510 -15.43 -0.78 -32.56
CA PRO A 510 -16.55 -1.67 -32.83
C PRO A 510 -17.61 -1.65 -31.70
N ALA A 511 -18.85 -2.01 -32.06
CA ALA A 511 -19.87 -2.34 -31.08
C ALA A 511 -19.51 -3.62 -30.33
N LEU A 512 -20.07 -3.80 -29.13
CA LEU A 512 -19.82 -4.98 -28.30
C LEU A 512 -20.28 -6.26 -29.05
N PRO A 513 -19.40 -7.27 -29.24
CA PRO A 513 -19.75 -8.51 -29.92
C PRO A 513 -20.86 -9.25 -29.17
N SER A 514 -21.78 -9.88 -29.93
CA SER A 514 -22.93 -10.59 -29.37
C SER A 514 -22.56 -11.69 -28.36
N ARG A 515 -21.37 -12.29 -28.49
CA ARG A 515 -20.84 -13.28 -27.53
C ARG A 515 -20.73 -12.76 -26.09
N TYR A 516 -20.69 -11.43 -25.90
CA TYR A 516 -20.65 -10.79 -24.57
C TYR A 516 -22.02 -10.30 -24.10
N VAL A 517 -23.04 -10.32 -24.97
CA VAL A 517 -24.39 -9.80 -24.70
C VAL A 517 -25.41 -10.93 -24.49
N SER A 518 -25.05 -12.15 -24.88
CA SER A 518 -25.95 -13.31 -24.88
C SER A 518 -25.57 -14.27 -23.75
N SER A 519 -26.21 -14.13 -22.59
CA SER A 519 -26.27 -15.16 -21.54
C SER A 519 -27.60 -15.08 -20.81
#